data_AF-A0A5N4BX15-F1
#
_entry.id   AF-A0A5N4BX15-F1
#
_cell.length_a   1.000
_cell.length_b   1.000
_cell.length_c   1.000
_cell.angle_alpha   90.00
_cell.angle_beta   90.00
_cell.angle_gamma   90.00
#
_symmetry.space_group_name_H-M   'P 1'
#
loop_
_entity.id
_entity.type
_entity.pdbx_description
1 polymer ?
#
loop_
_entity_poly.entity_id
_entity_poly.type
_entity_poly.pdbx_seq_one_letter_code
_entity_poly.pdbx_strand_id
1 'polypeptide(L)'
;MSVLVPLITTLHCRVQTQCDCCFLYWHRAVFPIYLDDVYENAVDAARLHYMFSALRDCVPAMMHARHLDSYEILLDCYEKEIMEILNEHLLDKLCKEIEKDLRLSVHTHLKLDDRNPFKVGMKDLALFFSLNPIRFFNRFIDIRAYVTHYLDKTFYNLTTVALHDWATYSEMRNLATQRYGLVMTEAHLPSQTLEQGLDVLEIMRNIHIFVSRYLYNLNNQIFIERTSNNKHLNTINIRHIANSIRTHGTGIMNTTVRIFGGGLDIDEVNIEEMISGWQSCLLLRMGGKKTTSQTTATKEYPFERAEKFNRGIRKLGITPEGQSYLDQFRQLISQIGNAMGYVRMIRSGGLHCSSNAIRFVPDLEDIVNFEELVKEEGLAEETVKAARHLDSVLSDHTRNSAEGTEYFKMLVDVFAPEFRRPKNIHLRNFYIIVPPLTLNFVEHSISCKEKLNKKNKIGAAFTDDGFAMGVAYILKLLDQYQEFDSLHWFQSVREKYLKEIRAVAKQQNVQSASQDEKLLQTMNLTQKRLDVYLQEFELLYFSLSSARIFFRADKTAAEENQEKKEKEGQ
;
A
#
# COMPACT_ATOMS: atom_id res chain seq x y z
N MET A 1 -2.72 -46.50 74.11
CA MET A 1 -2.51 -47.26 72.86
C MET A 1 -3.81 -47.85 72.29
N SER A 2 -4.65 -48.54 73.08
CA SER A 2 -5.88 -49.21 72.59
C SER A 2 -6.98 -48.31 72.00
N VAL A 3 -7.03 -47.02 72.36
CA VAL A 3 -8.00 -46.04 71.82
C VAL A 3 -7.45 -45.28 70.61
N LEU A 4 -6.13 -45.12 70.53
CA LEU A 4 -5.47 -44.35 69.47
C LEU A 4 -5.40 -45.11 68.15
N VAL A 5 -5.19 -46.43 68.21
CA VAL A 5 -5.13 -47.26 67.00
C VAL A 5 -6.45 -47.22 66.21
N PRO A 6 -7.64 -47.50 66.80
CA PRO A 6 -8.91 -47.37 66.08
C PRO A 6 -9.20 -45.96 65.57
N LEU A 7 -8.76 -44.94 66.32
CA LEU A 7 -8.94 -43.54 65.94
C LEU A 7 -8.14 -43.21 64.68
N ILE A 8 -6.88 -43.66 64.59
CA ILE A 8 -6.01 -43.46 63.43
C ILE A 8 -6.53 -44.29 62.24
N THR A 9 -6.94 -45.55 62.45
CA THR A 9 -7.45 -46.40 61.36
C THR A 9 -8.78 -45.90 60.79
N THR A 10 -9.61 -45.22 61.60
CA THR A 10 -10.89 -44.65 61.14
C THR A 10 -10.83 -43.15 60.84
N LEU A 11 -9.67 -42.50 61.00
CA LEU A 11 -9.52 -41.05 60.84
C LEU A 11 -9.97 -40.59 59.45
N HIS A 12 -9.55 -41.30 58.39
CA HIS A 12 -9.93 -40.97 57.02
C HIS A 12 -11.45 -41.03 56.81
N CYS A 13 -12.09 -42.12 57.27
CA CYS A 13 -13.54 -42.29 57.18
C CYS A 13 -14.28 -41.23 58.00
N ARG A 14 -13.82 -40.92 59.22
CA ARG A 14 -14.41 -39.88 60.07
C ARG A 14 -14.27 -38.48 59.45
N VAL A 15 -13.11 -38.16 58.90
CA VAL A 15 -12.88 -36.89 58.19
C VAL A 15 -13.79 -36.81 56.96
N GLN A 16 -13.92 -37.88 56.17
CA GLN A 16 -14.84 -37.93 55.04
C GLN A 16 -16.29 -37.71 55.46
N THR A 17 -16.76 -38.38 56.54
CA THR A 17 -18.15 -38.21 57.01
C THR A 17 -18.42 -36.80 57.57
N GLN A 18 -17.44 -36.17 58.22
CA GLN A 18 -17.60 -34.82 58.80
C GLN A 18 -17.42 -33.70 57.77
N CYS A 19 -16.71 -33.95 56.67
CA CYS A 19 -16.50 -33.00 55.59
C CYS A 19 -17.41 -33.25 54.37
N ASP A 20 -18.37 -34.16 54.48
CA ASP A 20 -19.27 -34.52 53.37
C ASP A 20 -20.20 -33.35 52.99
N CYS A 21 -19.98 -32.79 51.80
CA CYS A 21 -20.77 -31.70 51.25
C CYS A 21 -21.95 -32.15 50.37
N CYS A 22 -22.39 -33.42 50.45
CA CYS A 22 -23.54 -33.97 49.72
C CYS A 22 -24.80 -33.07 49.73
N PHE A 23 -25.02 -32.29 50.78
CA PHE A 23 -26.18 -31.40 50.90
C PHE A 23 -26.25 -30.35 49.77
N LEU A 24 -25.12 -29.97 49.16
CA LEU A 24 -25.06 -29.02 48.05
C LEU A 24 -25.87 -29.47 46.84
N TYR A 25 -26.07 -30.76 46.65
CA TYR A 25 -26.95 -31.27 45.58
C TYR A 25 -28.40 -30.80 45.72
N TRP A 26 -28.91 -30.68 46.95
CA TRP A 26 -30.25 -30.19 47.23
C TRP A 26 -30.33 -28.66 47.22
N HIS A 27 -29.19 -27.98 47.37
CA HIS A 27 -29.07 -26.53 47.41
C HIS A 27 -28.30 -25.97 46.20
N ARG A 28 -28.45 -26.59 45.02
CA ARG A 28 -27.80 -26.18 43.76
C ARG A 28 -28.01 -24.71 43.38
N ALA A 29 -29.12 -24.11 43.82
CA ALA A 29 -29.41 -22.68 43.60
C ALA A 29 -28.37 -21.72 44.22
N VAL A 30 -27.54 -22.18 45.17
CA VAL A 30 -26.47 -21.38 45.77
C VAL A 30 -25.26 -21.26 44.83
N PHE A 31 -25.05 -22.24 43.95
CA PHE A 31 -23.87 -22.29 43.09
C PHE A 31 -23.75 -21.11 42.10
N PRO A 32 -24.83 -20.70 41.38
CA PRO A 32 -24.80 -19.48 40.56
C PRO A 32 -24.41 -18.22 41.34
N ILE A 33 -24.97 -18.05 42.55
CA ILE A 33 -24.73 -16.88 43.41
C ILE A 33 -23.27 -16.84 43.87
N TYR A 34 -22.72 -18.01 44.21
CA TYR A 34 -21.31 -18.14 44.55
C TYR A 34 -20.39 -17.78 43.38
N LEU A 35 -20.69 -18.23 42.16
CA LEU A 35 -19.90 -17.88 40.97
C LEU A 35 -19.94 -16.38 40.69
N ASP A 36 -21.11 -15.75 40.86
CA ASP A 36 -21.23 -14.29 40.71
C ASP A 36 -20.40 -13.53 41.74
N ASP A 37 -20.36 -13.98 43.00
CA ASP A 37 -19.52 -13.38 44.05
C ASP A 37 -18.02 -13.57 43.78
N VAL A 38 -17.61 -14.77 43.37
CA VAL A 38 -16.21 -15.05 42.98
C VAL A 38 -15.80 -14.22 41.77
N TYR A 39 -16.71 -13.99 40.81
CA TYR A 39 -16.46 -13.14 39.66
C TYR A 39 -16.28 -11.66 40.03
N GLU A 40 -17.05 -11.15 41.00
CA GLU A 40 -16.84 -9.79 41.53
C GLU A 40 -15.53 -9.69 42.32
N ASN A 41 -15.16 -10.75 43.05
CA ASN A 41 -13.97 -10.82 43.90
C ASN A 41 -12.91 -11.79 43.33
N ALA A 42 -12.20 -11.37 42.28
CA ALA A 42 -11.21 -12.21 41.57
C ALA A 42 -10.07 -12.78 42.46
N VAL A 43 -9.81 -12.19 43.64
CA VAL A 43 -8.86 -12.71 44.64
C VAL A 43 -9.24 -14.11 45.13
N ASP A 44 -10.54 -14.41 45.13
CA ASP A 44 -11.08 -15.68 45.58
C ASP A 44 -11.18 -16.74 44.48
N ALA A 45 -10.62 -16.48 43.29
CA ALA A 45 -10.61 -17.41 42.15
C ALA A 45 -10.06 -18.80 42.51
N ALA A 46 -9.05 -18.87 43.38
CA ALA A 46 -8.48 -20.15 43.85
C ALA A 46 -9.52 -21.02 44.58
N ARG A 47 -10.54 -20.42 45.21
CA ARG A 47 -11.58 -21.13 45.95
C ARG A 47 -12.50 -21.96 45.06
N LEU A 48 -12.52 -21.72 43.75
CA LEU A 48 -13.25 -22.55 42.79
C LEU A 48 -12.87 -24.03 42.92
N HIS A 49 -11.60 -24.35 43.15
CA HIS A 49 -11.15 -25.73 43.35
C HIS A 49 -11.84 -26.41 44.54
N TYR A 50 -12.04 -25.67 45.64
CA TYR A 50 -12.71 -26.19 46.83
C TYR A 50 -14.21 -26.36 46.59
N MET A 51 -14.86 -25.41 45.90
CA MET A 51 -16.28 -25.52 45.56
C MET A 51 -16.54 -26.71 44.64
N PHE A 52 -15.74 -26.90 43.59
CA PHE A 52 -15.85 -28.06 42.70
C PHE A 52 -15.52 -29.39 43.41
N SER A 53 -14.66 -29.37 44.43
CA SER A 53 -14.43 -30.54 45.28
C SER A 53 -15.66 -30.85 46.14
N ALA A 54 -16.31 -29.84 46.72
CA ALA A 54 -17.53 -30.00 47.51
C ALA A 54 -18.73 -30.47 46.67
N LEU A 55 -18.87 -29.97 45.44
CA LEU A 55 -19.86 -30.45 44.47
C LEU A 55 -19.61 -31.90 44.04
N ARG A 56 -18.38 -32.40 44.14
CA ARG A 56 -18.06 -33.79 43.84
C ARG A 56 -18.44 -34.76 44.98
N ASP A 57 -18.68 -34.26 46.19
CA ASP A 57 -19.00 -35.14 47.32
C ASP A 57 -20.37 -35.83 47.17
N CYS A 58 -21.29 -35.28 46.36
CA CYS A 58 -22.59 -35.93 46.09
C CYS A 58 -22.50 -37.15 45.14
N VAL A 59 -21.35 -37.36 44.51
CA VAL A 59 -21.17 -38.36 43.44
C VAL A 59 -21.27 -39.80 43.96
N PRO A 60 -20.62 -40.19 45.07
CA PRO A 60 -20.80 -41.53 45.64
C PRO A 60 -22.27 -41.81 45.99
N ALA A 61 -23.03 -40.82 46.46
CA ALA A 61 -24.45 -40.99 46.75
C ALA A 61 -25.28 -41.20 45.47
N MET A 62 -24.96 -40.48 44.38
CA MET A 62 -25.58 -40.66 43.06
C MET A 62 -25.34 -42.04 42.45
N MET A 63 -24.16 -42.64 42.67
CA MET A 63 -23.85 -43.99 42.20
C MET A 63 -24.75 -45.07 42.83
N HIS A 64 -25.40 -44.79 43.96
CA HIS A 64 -26.34 -45.70 44.63
C HIS A 64 -27.80 -45.47 44.22
N ALA A 65 -28.06 -44.55 43.27
CA ALA A 65 -29.39 -44.28 42.75
C ALA A 65 -29.98 -45.51 42.05
N ARG A 66 -31.15 -45.98 42.51
CA ARG A 66 -31.88 -47.12 41.93
C ARG A 66 -33.15 -46.74 41.16
N HIS A 67 -33.45 -45.44 41.10
CA HIS A 67 -34.67 -44.91 40.49
C HIS A 67 -34.53 -44.65 38.97
N LEU A 68 -33.35 -44.88 38.41
CA LEU A 68 -33.03 -44.74 36.99
C LEU A 68 -32.44 -46.05 36.46
N ASP A 69 -32.54 -46.26 35.14
CA ASP A 69 -32.04 -47.45 34.46
C ASP A 69 -30.51 -47.61 34.58
N SER A 70 -29.79 -46.49 34.68
CA SER A 70 -28.35 -46.42 34.99
C SER A 70 -28.05 -45.16 35.81
N TYR A 71 -27.11 -45.27 36.75
CA TYR A 71 -26.62 -44.13 37.55
C TYR A 71 -25.86 -43.11 36.68
N GLU A 72 -25.36 -43.53 35.51
CA GLU A 72 -24.64 -42.67 34.55
C GLU A 72 -25.54 -41.55 34.01
N ILE A 73 -26.84 -41.80 33.82
CA ILE A 73 -27.80 -40.80 33.33
C ILE A 73 -27.91 -39.63 34.32
N LEU A 74 -27.92 -39.93 35.62
CA LEU A 74 -27.98 -38.90 36.65
C LEU A 74 -26.70 -38.08 36.72
N LEU A 75 -25.55 -38.74 36.57
CA LEU A 75 -24.24 -38.09 36.55
C LEU A 75 -24.09 -37.17 35.33
N ASP A 76 -24.48 -37.63 34.15
CA ASP A 76 -24.41 -36.84 32.91
C ASP A 76 -25.32 -35.60 32.96
N CYS A 77 -26.55 -35.75 33.49
CA CYS A 77 -27.47 -34.63 33.67
C CYS A 77 -26.91 -33.60 34.67
N TYR A 78 -26.36 -34.06 35.79
CA TYR A 78 -25.77 -33.18 36.80
C TYR A 78 -24.49 -32.50 36.31
N GLU A 79 -23.63 -33.21 35.58
CA GLU A 79 -22.44 -32.62 34.95
C GLU A 79 -22.85 -31.52 33.97
N LYS A 80 -23.83 -31.77 33.09
CA LYS A 80 -24.31 -30.77 32.13
C LYS A 80 -24.88 -29.53 32.83
N GLU A 81 -25.72 -29.70 33.85
CA GLU A 81 -26.31 -28.60 34.61
C GLU A 81 -25.23 -27.72 35.25
N ILE A 82 -24.28 -28.32 35.96
CA ILE A 82 -23.19 -27.56 36.62
C ILE A 82 -22.30 -26.87 35.59
N MET A 83 -22.04 -27.49 34.45
CA MET A 83 -21.26 -26.89 33.37
C MET A 83 -22.01 -25.74 32.68
N GLU A 84 -23.33 -25.84 32.48
CA GLU A 84 -24.16 -24.76 31.96
C GLU A 84 -24.13 -23.56 32.90
N ILE A 85 -24.32 -23.78 34.20
CA ILE A 85 -24.22 -22.71 35.22
C ILE A 85 -22.82 -22.07 35.22
N LEU A 86 -21.76 -22.88 35.13
CA LEU A 86 -20.38 -22.38 35.07
C LEU A 86 -20.15 -21.53 33.82
N ASN A 87 -20.67 -21.96 32.66
CA ASN A 87 -20.54 -21.22 31.41
C ASN A 87 -21.25 -19.86 31.52
N GLU A 88 -22.52 -19.85 31.94
CA GLU A 88 -23.35 -18.64 31.99
C GLU A 88 -22.87 -17.62 33.03
N HIS A 89 -22.52 -18.07 34.23
CA HIS A 89 -22.20 -17.18 35.35
C HIS A 89 -20.74 -16.77 35.43
N LEU A 90 -19.81 -17.55 34.85
CA LEU A 90 -18.38 -17.27 34.94
C LEU A 90 -17.72 -17.15 33.55
N LEU A 91 -17.70 -18.22 32.76
CA LEU A 91 -16.86 -18.29 31.55
C LEU A 91 -17.30 -17.30 30.47
N ASP A 92 -18.60 -17.21 30.17
CA ASP A 92 -19.13 -16.28 29.18
C ASP A 92 -18.94 -14.82 29.60
N LYS A 93 -19.05 -14.52 30.90
CA LYS A 93 -18.81 -13.18 31.44
C LYS A 93 -17.34 -12.79 31.30
N LEU A 94 -16.42 -13.71 31.64
CA LEU A 94 -14.98 -13.52 31.46
C LEU A 94 -14.64 -13.29 29.99
N CYS A 95 -15.14 -14.12 29.09
CA CYS A 95 -14.94 -13.98 27.65
C CYS A 95 -15.38 -12.60 27.12
N LYS A 96 -16.60 -12.16 27.47
CA LYS A 96 -17.16 -10.89 27.00
C LYS A 96 -16.43 -9.67 27.57
N GLU A 97 -16.10 -9.66 28.86
CA GLU A 97 -15.41 -8.53 29.46
C GLU A 97 -13.96 -8.42 28.99
N ILE A 98 -13.25 -9.54 28.76
CA ILE A 98 -11.90 -9.51 28.21
C ILE A 98 -11.91 -9.04 26.75
N GLU A 99 -12.81 -9.58 25.93
CA GLU A 99 -12.96 -9.12 24.55
C GLU A 99 -13.25 -7.60 24.50
N LYS A 100 -14.14 -7.11 25.37
CA LYS A 100 -14.49 -5.70 25.47
C LYS A 100 -13.31 -4.85 25.95
N ASP A 101 -12.58 -5.29 26.97
CA ASP A 101 -11.38 -4.59 27.47
C ASP A 101 -10.26 -4.52 26.42
N LEU A 102 -10.02 -5.62 25.69
CA LEU A 102 -9.06 -5.66 24.58
C LEU A 102 -9.47 -4.70 23.45
N ARG A 103 -10.75 -4.72 23.05
CA ARG A 103 -11.29 -3.81 22.04
C ARG A 103 -11.16 -2.35 22.45
N LEU A 104 -11.54 -2.01 23.68
CA LEU A 104 -11.44 -0.66 24.21
C LEU A 104 -9.99 -0.17 24.25
N SER A 105 -9.05 -1.04 24.64
CA SER A 105 -7.63 -0.71 24.75
C SER A 105 -7.00 -0.37 23.40
N VAL A 106 -7.30 -1.14 22.34
CA VAL A 106 -6.80 -0.87 20.98
C VAL A 106 -7.44 0.40 20.39
N HIS A 107 -8.70 0.67 20.72
CA HIS A 107 -9.44 1.83 20.23
C HIS A 107 -9.35 3.07 21.14
N THR A 108 -8.36 3.15 22.03
CA THR A 108 -8.15 4.31 22.94
C THR A 108 -8.01 5.65 22.21
N HIS A 109 -7.57 5.64 20.94
CA HIS A 109 -7.49 6.81 20.08
C HIS A 109 -8.87 7.35 19.63
N LEU A 110 -9.90 6.50 19.63
CA LEU A 110 -11.29 6.94 19.58
C LEU A 110 -11.66 7.33 21.00
N LYS A 111 -11.75 8.63 21.26
CA LYS A 111 -12.10 9.22 22.57
C LYS A 111 -13.39 8.61 23.15
N LEU A 112 -13.27 7.47 23.82
CA LEU A 112 -14.32 6.88 24.62
C LEU A 112 -14.15 7.38 26.06
N ASP A 113 -15.28 7.55 26.75
CA ASP A 113 -15.39 8.20 28.06
C ASP A 113 -14.24 7.89 29.01
N ASP A 114 -13.74 8.93 29.69
CA ASP A 114 -12.71 8.87 30.73
C ASP A 114 -13.07 7.83 31.80
N ARG A 115 -12.65 6.59 31.60
CA ARG A 115 -12.73 5.54 32.61
C ARG A 115 -11.60 5.74 33.58
N ASN A 116 -11.81 6.70 34.48
CA ASN A 116 -10.93 6.89 35.60
C ASN A 116 -10.87 5.56 36.40
N PRO A 117 -9.69 4.90 36.51
CA PRO A 117 -9.55 3.61 37.19
C PRO A 117 -9.96 3.67 38.67
N PHE A 118 -9.96 4.87 39.27
CA PHE A 118 -10.43 5.11 40.64
C PHE A 118 -11.96 5.21 40.77
N LYS A 119 -12.70 5.33 39.66
CA LYS A 119 -14.18 5.40 39.67
C LYS A 119 -14.85 4.10 39.25
N VAL A 120 -14.25 3.35 38.32
CA VAL A 120 -14.86 2.13 37.74
C VAL A 120 -14.37 0.85 38.44
N GLY A 121 -13.22 0.91 39.13
CA GLY A 121 -12.58 -0.26 39.71
C GLY A 121 -11.93 -1.12 38.62
N MET A 122 -10.66 -1.48 38.78
CA MET A 122 -10.00 -2.47 37.92
C MET A 122 -10.15 -3.84 38.57
N LYS A 123 -10.84 -4.76 37.89
CA LYS A 123 -10.88 -6.18 38.28
C LYS A 123 -9.63 -6.85 37.75
N ASP A 124 -8.83 -7.45 38.63
CA ASP A 124 -7.67 -8.24 38.22
C ASP A 124 -8.11 -9.65 37.79
N LEU A 125 -8.60 -9.74 36.56
CA LEU A 125 -9.07 -11.00 35.97
C LEU A 125 -7.93 -11.98 35.66
N ALA A 126 -6.66 -11.54 35.73
CA ALA A 126 -5.50 -12.40 35.44
C ALA A 126 -5.40 -13.58 36.41
N LEU A 127 -5.90 -13.43 37.64
CA LEU A 127 -5.90 -14.47 38.66
C LEU A 127 -6.64 -15.73 38.23
N PHE A 128 -7.73 -15.61 37.47
CA PHE A 128 -8.47 -16.77 36.93
C PHE A 128 -7.63 -17.60 35.95
N PHE A 129 -6.70 -16.96 35.23
CA PHE A 129 -5.85 -17.64 34.24
C PHE A 129 -4.62 -18.29 34.87
N SER A 130 -4.28 -17.92 36.10
CA SER A 130 -3.20 -18.56 36.86
C SER A 130 -3.62 -19.90 37.50
N LEU A 131 -4.90 -20.24 37.47
CA LEU A 131 -5.44 -21.46 38.06
C LEU A 131 -5.02 -22.71 37.27
N ASN A 132 -4.75 -23.78 38.02
CA ASN A 132 -4.59 -25.11 37.44
C ASN A 132 -5.93 -25.65 36.93
N PRO A 133 -5.93 -26.62 36.00
CA PRO A 133 -7.15 -27.24 35.51
C PRO A 133 -7.98 -27.83 36.67
N ILE A 134 -9.23 -27.39 36.79
CA ILE A 134 -10.16 -27.86 37.81
C ILE A 134 -10.68 -29.22 37.38
N ARG A 135 -10.47 -30.25 38.22
CA ARG A 135 -11.01 -31.58 37.96
C ARG A 135 -12.47 -31.66 38.42
N PHE A 136 -13.37 -31.93 37.50
CA PHE A 136 -14.77 -32.22 37.78
C PHE A 136 -15.16 -33.52 37.08
N PHE A 137 -15.52 -34.56 37.85
CA PHE A 137 -15.74 -35.91 37.32
C PHE A 137 -14.55 -36.46 36.51
N ASN A 138 -14.80 -36.82 35.26
CA ASN A 138 -13.84 -37.30 34.26
C ASN A 138 -13.33 -36.16 33.36
N ARG A 139 -13.71 -34.91 33.64
CA ARG A 139 -13.35 -33.74 32.86
C ARG A 139 -12.36 -32.86 33.60
N PHE A 140 -11.45 -32.27 32.85
CA PHE A 140 -10.58 -31.19 33.31
C PHE A 140 -11.07 -29.88 32.70
N ILE A 141 -11.38 -28.92 33.56
CA ILE A 141 -11.86 -27.60 33.19
C ILE A 141 -10.67 -26.64 33.28
N ASP A 142 -10.13 -26.27 32.13
CA ASP A 142 -9.09 -25.25 32.02
C ASP A 142 -9.72 -23.93 31.56
N ILE A 143 -9.82 -22.97 32.48
CA ILE A 143 -10.38 -21.65 32.25
C ILE A 143 -9.53 -20.87 31.23
N ARG A 144 -8.19 -21.00 31.30
CA ARG A 144 -7.26 -20.33 30.39
C ARG A 144 -7.45 -20.83 28.97
N ALA A 145 -7.48 -22.15 28.79
CA ALA A 145 -7.67 -22.74 27.46
C ALA A 145 -9.04 -22.38 26.87
N TYR A 146 -10.09 -22.36 27.69
CA TYR A 146 -11.44 -22.01 27.24
C TYR A 146 -11.53 -20.57 26.70
N VAL A 147 -11.05 -19.59 27.48
CA VAL A 147 -11.06 -18.18 27.07
C VAL A 147 -10.16 -17.94 25.86
N THR A 148 -8.98 -18.58 25.83
CA THR A 148 -8.07 -18.51 24.67
C THR A 148 -8.75 -19.01 23.40
N HIS A 149 -9.41 -20.17 23.46
CA HIS A 149 -10.12 -20.74 22.32
C HIS A 149 -11.29 -19.85 21.85
N TYR A 150 -12.04 -19.26 22.79
CA TYR A 150 -13.11 -18.32 22.46
C TYR A 150 -12.59 -17.09 21.70
N LEU A 151 -11.53 -16.46 22.21
CA LEU A 151 -10.92 -15.29 21.58
C LEU A 151 -10.31 -15.63 20.23
N ASP A 152 -9.59 -16.75 20.11
CA ASP A 152 -8.99 -17.20 18.84
C ASP A 152 -10.05 -17.41 17.77
N LYS A 153 -11.13 -18.15 18.10
CA LYS A 153 -12.25 -18.38 17.18
C LYS A 153 -12.93 -17.08 16.77
N THR A 154 -13.16 -16.19 17.74
CA THR A 154 -13.85 -14.91 17.49
C THR A 154 -13.01 -14.00 16.61
N PHE A 155 -11.73 -13.80 16.94
CA PHE A 155 -10.82 -12.97 16.15
C PHE A 155 -10.59 -13.55 14.75
N TYR A 156 -10.46 -14.87 14.62
CA TYR A 156 -10.34 -15.51 13.31
C TYR A 156 -11.59 -15.26 12.46
N ASN A 157 -12.78 -15.57 12.98
CA ASN A 157 -14.04 -15.38 12.26
C ASN A 157 -14.26 -13.90 11.87
N LEU A 158 -14.00 -12.96 12.78
CA LEU A 158 -14.12 -11.54 12.47
C LEU A 158 -13.11 -11.08 11.41
N THR A 159 -11.88 -11.59 11.46
CA THR A 159 -10.87 -11.31 10.42
C THR A 159 -11.30 -11.88 9.06
N THR A 160 -11.97 -13.05 9.01
CA THR A 160 -12.49 -13.59 7.74
C THR A 160 -13.62 -12.76 7.14
N VAL A 161 -14.41 -12.07 7.97
CA VAL A 161 -15.48 -11.16 7.50
C VAL A 161 -14.89 -9.83 7.04
N ALA A 162 -13.92 -9.29 7.78
CA ALA A 162 -13.28 -8.02 7.51
C ALA A 162 -11.75 -8.16 7.48
N LEU A 163 -11.22 -8.58 6.33
CA LEU A 163 -9.77 -8.82 6.16
C LEU A 163 -8.91 -7.58 6.39
N HIS A 164 -9.45 -6.37 6.28
CA HIS A 164 -8.70 -5.13 6.52
C HIS A 164 -8.37 -4.87 7.99
N ASP A 165 -9.16 -5.41 8.92
CA ASP A 165 -8.98 -5.24 10.37
C ASP A 165 -8.00 -6.26 10.99
N TRP A 166 -7.32 -7.05 10.15
CA TRP A 166 -6.37 -8.06 10.59
C TRP A 166 -5.29 -7.50 11.54
N ALA A 167 -4.83 -6.26 11.28
CA ALA A 167 -3.82 -5.60 12.10
C ALA A 167 -4.36 -5.28 13.50
N THR A 168 -5.58 -4.76 13.57
CA THR A 168 -6.27 -4.45 14.84
C THR A 168 -6.47 -5.71 15.67
N TYR A 169 -6.88 -6.82 15.05
CA TYR A 169 -7.00 -8.11 15.76
C TYR A 169 -5.64 -8.69 16.16
N SER A 170 -4.59 -8.46 15.39
CA SER A 170 -3.22 -8.85 15.76
C SER A 170 -2.73 -8.07 16.99
N GLU A 171 -3.00 -6.76 17.07
CA GLU A 171 -2.73 -5.96 18.25
C GLU A 171 -3.51 -6.45 19.48
N MET A 172 -4.79 -6.82 19.32
CA MET A 172 -5.59 -7.40 20.42
C MET A 172 -5.00 -8.72 20.92
N ARG A 173 -4.48 -9.58 20.04
CA ARG A 173 -3.80 -10.83 20.43
C ARG A 173 -2.54 -10.53 21.25
N ASN A 174 -1.70 -9.61 20.77
CA ASN A 174 -0.48 -9.20 21.49
C ASN A 174 -0.81 -8.63 22.87
N LEU A 175 -1.85 -7.81 22.97
CA LEU A 175 -2.31 -7.25 24.24
C LEU A 175 -2.86 -8.33 25.19
N ALA A 176 -3.58 -9.32 24.66
CA ALA A 176 -4.08 -10.45 25.45
C ALA A 176 -2.94 -11.27 26.06
N THR A 177 -1.86 -11.49 25.29
CA THR A 177 -0.66 -12.17 25.78
C THR A 177 0.06 -11.34 26.85
N GLN A 178 0.23 -10.03 26.64
CA GLN A 178 0.94 -9.16 27.58
C GLN A 178 0.17 -8.94 28.89
N ARG A 179 -1.15 -8.74 28.83
CA ARG A 179 -1.97 -8.36 29.98
C ARG A 179 -2.53 -9.54 30.77
N TYR A 180 -2.87 -10.63 30.08
CA TYR A 180 -3.55 -11.79 30.68
C TYR A 180 -2.72 -13.09 30.60
N GLY A 181 -1.56 -13.07 29.94
CA GLY A 181 -0.75 -14.29 29.74
C GLY A 181 -1.39 -15.31 28.80
N LEU A 182 -2.38 -14.90 28.00
CA LEU A 182 -3.07 -15.77 27.04
C LEU A 182 -2.22 -15.89 25.77
N VAL A 183 -1.59 -17.05 25.60
CA VAL A 183 -0.84 -17.36 24.37
C VAL A 183 -1.84 -17.78 23.30
N MET A 184 -2.07 -16.88 22.34
CA MET A 184 -3.02 -17.08 21.26
C MET A 184 -2.32 -17.61 20.00
N THR A 185 -3.07 -18.28 19.14
CA THR A 185 -2.53 -18.79 17.87
C THR A 185 -2.29 -17.63 16.91
N GLU A 186 -1.29 -17.69 16.03
CA GLU A 186 -1.16 -16.70 14.96
C GLU A 186 -2.22 -16.91 13.87
N ALA A 187 -2.81 -15.82 13.38
CA ALA A 187 -3.72 -15.89 12.25
C ALA A 187 -2.92 -15.99 10.95
N HIS A 188 -2.74 -17.19 10.41
CA HIS A 188 -2.16 -17.40 9.07
C HIS A 188 -3.14 -17.04 7.94
N LEU A 189 -3.94 -15.99 8.12
CA LEU A 189 -4.82 -15.47 7.08
C LEU A 189 -4.01 -14.58 6.13
N PRO A 190 -4.26 -14.62 4.81
CA PRO A 190 -3.63 -13.69 3.88
C PRO A 190 -3.92 -12.26 4.33
N SER A 191 -2.88 -11.45 4.54
CA SER A 191 -2.98 -10.03 4.88
C SER A 191 -3.41 -9.20 3.68
N GLN A 192 -4.47 -9.61 2.98
CA GLN A 192 -5.08 -8.83 1.92
C GLN A 192 -5.87 -7.69 2.57
N THR A 193 -5.19 -6.58 2.82
CA THR A 193 -5.86 -5.29 2.96
C THR A 193 -6.77 -5.12 1.75
N LEU A 194 -8.07 -4.98 2.04
CA LEU A 194 -9.18 -4.85 1.10
C LEU A 194 -9.13 -3.56 0.26
N GLU A 195 -7.96 -2.95 0.07
CA GLU A 195 -7.78 -2.07 -1.06
C GLU A 195 -7.80 -2.97 -2.31
N GLN A 196 -8.97 -3.08 -2.95
CA GLN A 196 -9.24 -3.82 -4.19
C GLN A 196 -8.37 -3.29 -5.36
N GLY A 197 -7.06 -3.48 -5.28
CA GLY A 197 -6.10 -3.19 -6.32
C GLY A 197 -5.70 -4.47 -7.04
N LEU A 198 -5.39 -4.36 -8.33
CA LEU A 198 -4.71 -5.42 -9.08
C LEU A 198 -3.39 -5.78 -8.38
N ASP A 199 -3.13 -7.07 -8.22
CA ASP A 199 -1.86 -7.55 -7.68
C ASP A 199 -0.70 -7.20 -8.64
N VAL A 200 0.49 -6.91 -8.09
CA VAL A 200 1.68 -6.55 -8.87
C VAL A 200 2.01 -7.66 -9.87
N LEU A 201 1.84 -8.93 -9.50
CA LEU A 201 2.06 -10.06 -10.40
C LEU A 201 1.10 -10.07 -11.60
N GLU A 202 -0.16 -9.70 -11.39
CA GLU A 202 -1.14 -9.61 -12.47
C GLU A 202 -0.82 -8.45 -13.42
N ILE A 203 -0.41 -7.31 -12.85
CA ILE A 203 0.03 -6.14 -13.63
C ILE A 203 1.30 -6.49 -14.45
N MET A 204 2.28 -7.17 -13.85
CA MET A 204 3.50 -7.60 -14.53
C MET A 204 3.20 -8.51 -15.72
N ARG A 205 2.29 -9.48 -15.56
CA ARG A 205 1.91 -10.40 -16.64
C ARG A 205 1.23 -9.68 -17.81
N ASN A 206 0.48 -8.61 -17.52
CA ASN A 206 -0.33 -7.89 -18.50
C ASN A 206 0.12 -6.44 -18.66
N ILE A 207 1.44 -6.20 -18.66
CA ILE A 207 1.96 -4.84 -18.56
C ILE A 207 1.56 -3.95 -19.74
N HIS A 208 1.54 -4.50 -20.96
CA HIS A 208 1.09 -3.81 -22.18
C HIS A 208 -0.38 -3.34 -22.09
N ILE A 209 -1.23 -4.10 -21.41
CA ILE A 209 -2.63 -3.70 -21.14
C ILE A 209 -2.67 -2.62 -20.06
N PHE A 210 -1.83 -2.76 -19.03
CA PHE A 210 -1.78 -1.81 -17.93
C PHE A 210 -1.35 -0.41 -18.38
N VAL A 211 -0.24 -0.29 -19.12
CA VAL A 211 0.29 1.02 -19.57
C VAL A 211 -0.64 1.74 -20.56
N SER A 212 -1.50 0.99 -21.26
CA SER A 212 -2.47 1.55 -22.20
C SER A 212 -3.81 1.92 -21.54
N ARG A 213 -4.23 1.19 -20.51
CA ARG A 213 -5.50 1.41 -19.79
C ARG A 213 -5.39 2.33 -18.58
N TYR A 214 -4.22 2.52 -18.00
CA TYR A 214 -4.02 3.38 -16.84
C TYR A 214 -3.31 4.68 -17.19
N LEU A 215 -3.61 5.73 -16.44
CA LEU A 215 -2.99 7.05 -16.53
C LEU A 215 -2.14 7.28 -15.28
N TYR A 216 -0.90 7.71 -15.49
CA TYR A 216 0.02 8.02 -14.42
C TYR A 216 -0.12 9.48 -13.97
N ASN A 217 -0.16 9.67 -12.65
CA ASN A 217 0.01 10.97 -12.00
C ASN A 217 1.38 11.02 -11.31
N LEU A 218 2.23 11.95 -11.76
CA LEU A 218 3.61 12.08 -11.31
C LEU A 218 3.73 12.54 -9.85
N ASN A 219 2.82 13.43 -9.44
CA ASN A 219 2.87 14.13 -8.16
C ASN A 219 2.41 13.22 -7.02
N ASN A 220 1.24 12.60 -7.20
CA ASN A 220 0.67 11.74 -6.17
C ASN A 220 1.24 10.30 -6.23
N GLN A 221 1.94 9.95 -7.31
CA GLN A 221 2.35 8.57 -7.62
C GLN A 221 1.16 7.61 -7.52
N ILE A 222 0.13 7.88 -8.34
CA ILE A 222 -1.08 7.08 -8.43
C ILE A 222 -1.34 6.77 -9.91
N PHE A 223 -1.74 5.53 -10.19
CA PHE A 223 -2.33 5.14 -11.47
C PHE A 223 -3.84 5.14 -11.38
N ILE A 224 -4.50 5.63 -12.42
CA ILE A 224 -5.96 5.71 -12.49
C ILE A 224 -6.42 5.09 -13.80
N GLU A 225 -7.41 4.20 -13.71
CA GLU A 225 -8.00 3.56 -14.89
C GLU A 225 -8.67 4.60 -15.82
N ARG A 226 -8.40 4.54 -17.13
CA ARG A 226 -8.94 5.47 -18.14
C ARG A 226 -10.46 5.38 -18.26
N THR A 227 -10.96 4.15 -18.29
CA THR A 227 -12.38 3.85 -18.47
C THR A 227 -12.68 2.55 -17.75
N SER A 228 -13.70 2.55 -16.90
CA SER A 228 -14.21 1.34 -16.27
C SER A 228 -15.64 1.09 -16.71
N ASN A 229 -16.02 -0.18 -16.79
CA ASN A 229 -17.43 -0.58 -16.91
C ASN A 229 -18.17 -0.37 -15.58
N ASN A 230 -17.43 -0.26 -14.47
CA ASN A 230 -17.96 -0.05 -13.13
C ASN A 230 -18.28 1.43 -12.86
N LYS A 231 -19.03 1.70 -11.78
CA LYS A 231 -19.31 3.07 -11.32
C LYS A 231 -18.07 3.78 -10.76
N HIS A 232 -17.03 3.03 -10.45
CA HIS A 232 -15.78 3.52 -9.87
C HIS A 232 -14.61 3.17 -10.79
N LEU A 233 -13.58 4.00 -10.78
CA LEU A 233 -12.32 3.74 -11.48
C LEU A 233 -11.37 3.05 -10.50
N ASN A 234 -10.67 2.03 -10.98
CA ASN A 234 -9.62 1.41 -10.18
C ASN A 234 -8.42 2.36 -10.06
N THR A 235 -7.84 2.42 -8.86
CA THR A 235 -6.62 3.20 -8.61
C THR A 235 -5.54 2.31 -8.01
N ILE A 236 -4.29 2.58 -8.38
CA ILE A 236 -3.13 1.88 -7.81
C ILE A 236 -2.22 2.90 -7.16
N ASN A 237 -1.97 2.70 -5.87
CA ASN A 237 -1.16 3.56 -5.03
C ASN A 237 0.11 2.81 -4.55
N ILE A 238 0.99 3.53 -3.86
CA ILE A 238 2.22 2.96 -3.29
C ILE A 238 1.91 1.85 -2.25
N ARG A 239 0.79 1.96 -1.52
CA ARG A 239 0.40 0.99 -0.48
C ARG A 239 0.01 -0.36 -1.09
N HIS A 240 -0.72 -0.39 -2.21
CA HIS A 240 -1.08 -1.61 -2.94
C HIS A 240 0.16 -2.39 -3.31
N ILE A 241 1.16 -1.70 -3.86
CA ILE A 241 2.44 -2.30 -4.23
C ILE A 241 3.17 -2.78 -2.98
N ALA A 242 3.25 -1.98 -1.91
CA ALA A 242 3.90 -2.39 -0.67
C ALA A 242 3.24 -3.64 -0.06
N ASN A 243 1.93 -3.77 -0.13
CA ASN A 243 1.18 -4.93 0.35
C ASN A 243 1.42 -6.17 -0.51
N SER A 244 1.50 -6.00 -1.83
CA SER A 244 1.87 -7.08 -2.75
C SER A 244 3.31 -7.55 -2.52
N ILE A 245 4.26 -6.62 -2.32
CA ILE A 245 5.65 -6.95 -1.94
C ILE A 245 5.70 -7.65 -0.59
N ARG A 246 4.87 -7.25 0.39
CA ARG A 246 4.78 -7.95 1.68
C ARG A 246 4.31 -9.40 1.52
N THR A 247 3.40 -9.66 0.60
CA THR A 247 2.81 -10.99 0.39
C THR A 247 3.76 -11.92 -0.36
N HIS A 248 4.44 -11.41 -1.39
CA HIS A 248 5.24 -12.22 -2.31
C HIS A 248 6.75 -12.09 -2.13
N GLY A 249 7.21 -11.15 -1.29
CA GLY A 249 8.61 -10.86 -1.05
C GLY A 249 9.21 -9.79 -1.96
N THR A 250 10.36 -9.28 -1.55
CA THR A 250 11.12 -8.21 -2.23
C THR A 250 11.66 -8.64 -3.60
N GLY A 251 11.79 -9.95 -3.87
CA GLY A 251 12.26 -10.50 -5.14
C GLY A 251 11.37 -10.14 -6.35
N ILE A 252 10.10 -9.78 -6.12
CA ILE A 252 9.23 -9.25 -7.18
C ILE A 252 9.84 -7.99 -7.79
N MET A 253 10.39 -7.08 -6.98
CA MET A 253 10.91 -5.80 -7.46
C MET A 253 11.95 -5.97 -8.57
N ASN A 254 12.94 -6.85 -8.34
CA ASN A 254 13.99 -7.15 -9.31
C ASN A 254 13.45 -7.84 -10.57
N THR A 255 12.47 -8.73 -10.40
CA THR A 255 11.83 -9.43 -11.52
C THR A 255 11.00 -8.47 -12.36
N THR A 256 10.28 -7.54 -11.75
CA THR A 256 9.54 -6.49 -12.44
C THR A 256 10.46 -5.69 -13.33
N VAL A 257 11.54 -5.13 -12.78
CA VAL A 257 12.50 -4.33 -13.56
C VAL A 257 13.07 -5.13 -14.74
N ARG A 258 13.39 -6.42 -14.53
CA ARG A 258 13.89 -7.30 -15.59
C ARG A 258 12.85 -7.58 -16.68
N ILE A 259 11.59 -7.85 -16.32
CA ILE A 259 10.50 -8.05 -17.28
C ILE A 259 10.20 -6.76 -18.04
N PHE A 260 10.31 -5.59 -17.40
CA PHE A 260 10.21 -4.30 -18.10
C PHE A 260 11.36 -4.09 -19.10
N GLY A 261 12.58 -4.49 -18.75
CA GLY A 261 13.69 -4.57 -19.71
C GLY A 261 13.33 -5.46 -20.91
N GLY A 262 12.95 -6.72 -20.68
CA GLY A 262 12.62 -7.62 -21.81
C GLY A 262 11.32 -7.28 -22.56
N GLY A 263 10.39 -6.54 -21.95
CA GLY A 263 9.12 -6.13 -22.57
C GLY A 263 9.26 -4.93 -23.50
N LEU A 264 10.23 -4.05 -23.25
CA LEU A 264 10.56 -2.94 -24.13
C LEU A 264 11.16 -3.41 -25.46
N ASP A 265 11.83 -4.56 -25.52
CA ASP A 265 12.30 -5.19 -26.77
C ASP A 265 11.16 -5.42 -27.78
N ILE A 266 9.93 -5.65 -27.29
CA ILE A 266 8.74 -5.91 -28.13
C ILE A 266 8.19 -4.60 -28.72
N ASP A 267 8.34 -3.49 -28.00
CA ASP A 267 7.93 -2.16 -28.46
C ASP A 267 9.02 -1.44 -29.26
N GLU A 268 10.28 -1.89 -29.21
CA GLU A 268 11.38 -1.36 -30.05
C GLU A 268 11.06 -1.46 -31.54
N VAL A 269 10.48 -2.57 -31.99
CA VAL A 269 10.08 -2.76 -33.39
C VAL A 269 9.00 -1.73 -33.78
N ASN A 270 8.02 -1.47 -32.90
CA ASN A 270 6.96 -0.49 -33.16
C ASN A 270 7.48 0.95 -33.13
N ILE A 271 8.43 1.26 -32.23
CA ILE A 271 9.06 2.59 -32.14
C ILE A 271 9.97 2.83 -33.36
N GLU A 272 10.78 1.86 -33.77
CA GLU A 272 11.66 1.95 -34.93
C GLU A 272 10.85 1.99 -36.24
N GLU A 273 9.79 1.19 -36.38
CA GLU A 273 8.92 1.16 -37.57
C GLU A 273 8.07 2.43 -37.68
N MET A 274 7.50 2.93 -36.57
CA MET A 274 6.85 4.24 -36.58
C MET A 274 7.87 5.31 -36.94
N ILE A 275 9.00 5.45 -36.25
CA ILE A 275 9.90 6.58 -36.51
C ILE A 275 10.57 6.48 -37.90
N SER A 276 10.78 5.27 -38.44
CA SER A 276 11.24 5.06 -39.81
C SER A 276 10.20 5.51 -40.85
N GLY A 277 8.92 5.22 -40.65
CA GLY A 277 7.83 5.77 -41.48
C GLY A 277 7.79 7.31 -41.46
N TRP A 278 8.27 7.93 -40.37
CA TRP A 278 8.25 9.37 -40.17
C TRP A 278 9.43 10.07 -40.83
N GLN A 279 10.55 9.37 -41.05
CA GLN A 279 11.68 9.88 -41.81
C GLN A 279 11.25 10.29 -43.22
N SER A 280 10.31 9.55 -43.83
CA SER A 280 9.69 9.93 -45.10
C SER A 280 8.95 11.27 -44.98
N CYS A 281 8.16 11.50 -43.93
CA CYS A 281 7.44 12.76 -43.72
C CYS A 281 8.32 13.95 -43.31
N LEU A 282 9.36 13.71 -42.49
CA LEU A 282 10.32 14.72 -42.04
C LEU A 282 11.28 15.12 -43.17
N LEU A 283 11.81 14.16 -43.94
CA LEU A 283 12.67 14.45 -45.10
C LEU A 283 11.90 15.15 -46.23
N LEU A 284 10.65 14.72 -46.52
CA LEU A 284 9.83 15.34 -47.58
C LEU A 284 9.47 16.81 -47.30
N ARG A 285 9.44 17.25 -46.03
CA ARG A 285 9.08 18.64 -45.67
C ARG A 285 10.22 19.49 -45.10
N MET A 286 11.24 18.89 -44.48
CA MET A 286 12.40 19.62 -43.95
C MET A 286 13.59 19.65 -44.91
N GLY A 287 13.65 18.73 -45.90
CA GLY A 287 14.68 18.73 -46.95
C GLY A 287 14.57 19.89 -47.93
N GLY A 288 13.44 20.61 -47.97
CA GLY A 288 13.22 21.74 -48.89
C GLY A 288 13.56 23.14 -48.33
N LYS A 289 14.00 23.25 -47.07
CA LYS A 289 14.39 24.54 -46.46
C LYS A 289 15.61 24.40 -45.55
N LYS A 290 16.72 23.93 -46.11
CA LYS A 290 18.03 24.38 -45.62
C LYS A 290 18.29 25.76 -46.22
N THR A 291 18.64 26.71 -45.35
CA THR A 291 19.38 27.96 -45.67
C THR A 291 18.70 28.98 -46.61
N THR A 292 17.62 29.60 -46.14
CA THR A 292 17.25 31.00 -46.47
C THR A 292 16.23 31.41 -45.40
N SER A 293 16.49 32.24 -44.39
CA SER A 293 17.37 33.39 -44.29
C SER A 293 17.75 33.56 -42.81
N GLN A 294 19.04 33.67 -42.52
CA GLN A 294 19.49 34.29 -41.27
C GLN A 294 19.15 35.78 -41.37
N THR A 295 18.02 36.16 -40.79
CA THR A 295 17.70 37.55 -40.47
C THR A 295 17.37 37.58 -38.99
N THR A 296 18.42 37.79 -38.18
CA THR A 296 18.47 38.56 -36.92
C THR A 296 17.15 38.81 -36.17
N ALA A 297 16.41 37.77 -35.80
CA ALA A 297 15.35 37.86 -34.81
C ALA A 297 15.12 36.50 -34.14
N THR A 298 15.47 36.44 -32.85
CA THR A 298 15.20 35.39 -31.83
C THR A 298 15.69 33.96 -32.13
N LYS A 299 16.60 33.46 -31.27
CA LYS A 299 17.10 32.06 -31.23
C LYS A 299 16.01 31.03 -30.83
N GLU A 300 14.75 31.40 -30.80
CA GLU A 300 13.66 30.59 -30.27
C GLU A 300 12.98 29.77 -31.37
N TYR A 301 12.51 28.58 -31.03
CA TYR A 301 11.73 27.75 -31.95
C TYR A 301 10.36 28.39 -32.24
N PRO A 302 10.04 28.77 -33.50
CA PRO A 302 8.81 29.50 -33.79
C PRO A 302 7.55 28.66 -33.56
N PHE A 303 6.58 29.19 -32.79
CA PHE A 303 5.30 28.53 -32.55
C PHE A 303 4.57 28.14 -33.84
N GLU A 304 4.52 29.04 -34.83
CA GLU A 304 3.84 28.79 -36.11
C GLU A 304 4.39 27.55 -36.83
N ARG A 305 5.68 27.23 -36.63
CA ARG A 305 6.30 26.07 -37.23
C ARG A 305 5.71 24.77 -36.66
N ALA A 306 5.55 24.69 -35.34
CA ALA A 306 4.93 23.54 -34.69
C ALA A 306 3.44 23.39 -35.10
N GLU A 307 2.72 24.50 -35.21
CA GLU A 307 1.32 24.49 -35.64
C GLU A 307 1.16 24.05 -37.10
N LYS A 308 1.97 24.60 -38.01
CA LYS A 308 2.01 24.20 -39.43
C LYS A 308 2.35 22.71 -39.58
N PHE A 309 3.23 22.19 -38.72
CA PHE A 309 3.57 20.78 -38.68
C PHE A 309 2.38 19.90 -38.25
N ASN A 310 1.69 20.24 -37.15
CA ASN A 310 0.48 19.51 -36.70
C ASN A 310 -0.61 19.50 -37.76
N ARG A 311 -0.89 20.65 -38.39
CA ARG A 311 -1.84 20.73 -39.52
C ARG A 311 -1.37 19.92 -40.72
N GLY A 312 -0.07 19.89 -40.98
CA GLY A 312 0.54 19.13 -42.06
C GLY A 312 0.42 17.62 -41.88
N ILE A 313 0.52 17.11 -40.64
CA ILE A 313 0.37 15.68 -40.34
C ILE A 313 -1.08 15.22 -40.42
N ARG A 314 -2.04 16.02 -39.96
CA ARG A 314 -3.47 15.69 -40.10
C ARG A 314 -3.89 15.49 -41.57
N LYS A 315 -3.18 16.10 -42.52
CA LYS A 315 -3.42 15.94 -43.96
C LYS A 315 -2.82 14.66 -44.57
N LEU A 316 -1.88 14.00 -43.88
CA LEU A 316 -1.19 12.80 -44.38
C LEU A 316 -2.01 11.51 -44.18
N GLY A 317 -3.02 11.56 -43.33
CA GLY A 317 -3.93 10.45 -43.08
C GLY A 317 -4.48 10.50 -41.66
N ILE A 318 -5.72 10.06 -41.52
CA ILE A 318 -6.41 9.85 -40.24
C ILE A 318 -6.77 8.36 -40.20
N THR A 319 -6.52 7.70 -39.07
CA THR A 319 -6.90 6.29 -38.90
C THR A 319 -8.41 6.11 -38.88
N PRO A 320 -8.93 4.88 -39.07
CA PRO A 320 -10.36 4.60 -38.92
C PRO A 320 -10.95 5.05 -37.57
N GLU A 321 -10.16 5.10 -36.47
CA GLU A 321 -10.62 5.65 -35.18
C GLU A 321 -10.57 7.19 -35.08
N GLY A 322 -10.24 7.91 -36.15
CA GLY A 322 -10.18 9.37 -36.14
C GLY A 322 -8.88 9.96 -35.57
N GLN A 323 -7.83 9.15 -35.40
CA GLN A 323 -6.56 9.60 -34.82
C GLN A 323 -5.53 9.96 -35.89
N SER A 324 -4.77 11.02 -35.67
CA SER A 324 -3.61 11.33 -36.52
C SER A 324 -2.40 10.50 -36.11
N TYR A 325 -1.43 10.32 -37.00
CA TYR A 325 -0.15 9.68 -36.65
C TYR A 325 0.52 10.32 -35.43
N LEU A 326 0.35 11.63 -35.25
CA LEU A 326 0.89 12.35 -34.10
C LEU A 326 0.16 12.02 -32.80
N ASP A 327 -1.13 11.70 -32.86
CA ASP A 327 -1.90 11.21 -31.70
C ASP A 327 -1.48 9.79 -31.30
N GLN A 328 -1.16 8.93 -32.27
CA GLN A 328 -0.62 7.60 -32.01
C GLN A 328 0.75 7.68 -31.34
N PHE A 329 1.61 8.59 -31.80
CA PHE A 329 2.93 8.77 -31.21
C PHE A 329 2.89 9.35 -29.81
N ARG A 330 2.00 10.32 -29.58
CA ARG A 330 1.73 10.80 -28.23
C ARG A 330 1.30 9.65 -27.30
N GLN A 331 0.41 8.77 -27.77
CA GLN A 331 -0.04 7.61 -26.98
C GLN A 331 1.10 6.64 -26.67
N LEU A 332 1.97 6.35 -27.65
CA LEU A 332 3.14 5.50 -27.46
C LEU A 332 4.10 6.11 -26.43
N ILE A 333 4.41 7.41 -26.55
CA ILE A 333 5.25 8.13 -25.58
C ILE A 333 4.60 8.10 -24.19
N SER A 334 3.28 8.29 -24.08
CA SER A 334 2.56 8.14 -22.81
C SER A 334 2.66 6.73 -22.23
N GLN A 335 2.55 5.69 -23.05
CA GLN A 335 2.67 4.29 -22.59
C GLN A 335 4.08 3.98 -22.07
N ILE A 336 5.13 4.43 -22.79
CA ILE A 336 6.52 4.32 -22.32
C ILE A 336 6.69 5.05 -20.98
N GLY A 337 6.15 6.26 -20.85
CA GLY A 337 6.26 6.98 -19.59
C GLY A 337 5.39 6.42 -18.46
N ASN A 338 4.25 5.79 -18.77
CA ASN A 338 3.46 5.03 -17.79
C ASN A 338 4.25 3.80 -17.30
N ALA A 339 4.98 3.11 -18.18
CA ALA A 339 5.89 2.04 -17.79
C ALA A 339 6.96 2.54 -16.81
N MET A 340 7.61 3.66 -17.14
CA MET A 340 8.61 4.31 -16.27
C MET A 340 8.01 4.76 -14.93
N GLY A 341 6.78 5.28 -14.95
CA GLY A 341 6.02 5.64 -13.75
C GLY A 341 5.72 4.42 -12.86
N TYR A 342 5.50 3.25 -13.46
CA TYR A 342 5.26 2.01 -12.74
C TYR A 342 6.54 1.49 -12.08
N VAL A 343 7.66 1.47 -12.80
CA VAL A 343 8.97 1.13 -12.22
C VAL A 343 9.28 2.05 -11.03
N ARG A 344 9.01 3.36 -11.15
CA ARG A 344 9.12 4.30 -10.04
C ARG A 344 8.22 3.95 -8.87
N MET A 345 6.97 3.57 -9.13
CA MET A 345 6.02 3.22 -8.09
C MET A 345 6.39 1.92 -7.37
N ILE A 346 6.88 0.92 -8.10
CA ILE A 346 7.42 -0.34 -7.54
C ILE A 346 8.55 -0.04 -6.56
N ARG A 347 9.48 0.84 -6.96
CA ARG A 347 10.55 1.32 -6.08
C ARG A 347 9.99 1.99 -4.83
N SER A 348 9.07 2.95 -4.98
CA SER A 348 8.46 3.64 -3.84
C SER A 348 7.74 2.68 -2.89
N GLY A 349 7.07 1.66 -3.42
CA GLY A 349 6.41 0.61 -2.62
C GLY A 349 7.42 -0.31 -1.91
N GLY A 350 8.53 -0.65 -2.57
CA GLY A 350 9.63 -1.40 -1.96
C GLY A 350 10.30 -0.63 -0.83
N LEU A 351 10.54 0.67 -1.02
CA LEU A 351 11.07 1.56 0.02
C LEU A 351 10.08 1.68 1.19
N HIS A 352 8.78 1.84 0.92
CA HIS A 352 7.76 1.90 1.97
C HIS A 352 7.68 0.59 2.76
N CYS A 353 7.80 -0.57 2.10
CA CYS A 353 7.84 -1.85 2.79
C CYS A 353 9.10 -2.00 3.65
N SER A 354 10.26 -1.65 3.10
CA SER A 354 11.55 -1.77 3.79
C SER A 354 11.65 -0.79 4.96
N SER A 355 11.19 0.45 4.79
CA SER A 355 11.16 1.46 5.86
C SER A 355 10.32 1.02 7.07
N ASN A 356 9.19 0.34 6.83
CA ASN A 356 8.39 -0.23 7.92
C ASN A 356 9.12 -1.37 8.64
N ALA A 357 9.86 -2.20 7.91
CA ALA A 357 10.63 -3.31 8.50
C ALA A 357 11.83 -2.80 9.31
N ILE A 358 12.52 -1.77 8.82
CA ILE A 358 13.76 -1.26 9.42
C ILE A 358 13.52 -0.21 10.52
N ARG A 359 12.26 0.13 10.83
CA ARG A 359 11.91 1.12 11.87
C ARG A 359 12.50 0.81 13.26
N PHE A 360 12.87 -0.45 13.49
CA PHE A 360 13.43 -0.93 14.76
C PHE A 360 14.95 -1.03 14.77
N VAL A 361 15.62 -0.72 13.64
CA VAL A 361 17.08 -0.70 13.57
C VAL A 361 17.55 0.74 13.88
N PRO A 362 18.34 0.93 14.94
CA PRO A 362 18.73 2.26 15.41
C PRO A 362 19.69 2.98 14.47
N ASP A 363 20.61 2.25 13.82
CA ASP A 363 21.56 2.80 12.85
C ASP A 363 21.60 1.92 11.59
N LEU A 364 21.41 2.56 10.43
CA LEU A 364 21.42 1.95 9.11
C LEU A 364 22.82 1.88 8.50
N GLU A 365 23.75 2.72 8.99
CA GLU A 365 25.12 2.82 8.49
C GLU A 365 26.07 1.87 9.22
N ASP A 366 25.78 1.56 10.50
CA ASP A 366 26.56 0.64 11.33
C ASP A 366 25.67 -0.48 11.90
N ILE A 367 25.37 -1.47 11.05
CA ILE A 367 24.63 -2.67 11.47
C ILE A 367 25.63 -3.68 12.02
N VAL A 368 25.53 -3.93 13.32
CA VAL A 368 26.35 -4.93 14.03
C VAL A 368 26.09 -6.33 13.46
N ASN A 369 27.16 -7.09 13.21
CA ASN A 369 27.06 -8.47 12.72
C ASN A 369 26.65 -9.41 13.86
N PHE A 370 25.43 -9.93 13.82
CA PHE A 370 24.92 -10.80 14.87
C PHE A 370 25.56 -12.19 14.85
N GLU A 371 25.95 -12.71 13.67
CA GLU A 371 26.64 -14.00 13.57
C GLU A 371 27.97 -14.01 14.33
N GLU A 372 28.75 -12.93 14.27
CA GLU A 372 30.03 -12.81 14.98
C GLU A 372 29.83 -12.76 16.50
N LEU A 373 28.90 -11.92 16.99
CA LEU A 373 28.59 -11.83 18.42
C LEU A 373 28.13 -13.16 19.02
N VAL A 374 27.28 -13.89 18.31
CA VAL A 374 26.75 -15.17 18.78
C VAL A 374 27.83 -16.26 18.82
N LYS A 375 28.81 -16.18 17.92
CA LYS A 375 30.00 -17.07 17.93
C LYS A 375 30.95 -16.73 19.08
N GLU A 376 31.16 -15.44 19.36
CA GLU A 376 32.01 -14.98 20.47
C GLU A 376 31.46 -15.42 21.83
N GLU A 377 30.14 -15.38 22.01
CA GLU A 377 29.46 -15.85 23.24
C GLU A 377 29.33 -17.38 23.33
N GLY A 378 29.73 -18.13 22.30
CA GLY A 378 29.70 -19.60 22.32
C GLY A 378 28.30 -20.22 22.39
N LEU A 379 27.30 -19.57 21.78
CA LEU A 379 25.91 -20.03 21.76
C LEU A 379 25.69 -21.24 20.83
N ALA A 380 24.52 -21.86 20.93
CA ALA A 380 24.16 -23.05 20.16
C ALA A 380 24.19 -22.82 18.64
N GLU A 381 24.42 -23.89 17.86
CA GLU A 381 24.53 -23.82 16.40
C GLU A 381 23.24 -23.30 15.74
N GLU A 382 22.08 -23.59 16.33
CA GLU A 382 20.78 -23.09 15.91
C GLU A 382 20.70 -21.56 16.03
N THR A 383 21.25 -20.99 17.10
CA THR A 383 21.30 -19.54 17.31
C THR A 383 22.23 -18.87 16.30
N VAL A 384 23.37 -19.50 15.98
CA VAL A 384 24.28 -19.00 14.93
C VAL A 384 23.59 -18.98 13.56
N LYS A 385 22.84 -20.03 13.22
CA LYS A 385 22.05 -20.09 11.98
C LYS A 385 20.96 -19.00 11.93
N ALA A 386 20.26 -18.78 13.03
CA ALA A 386 19.25 -17.73 13.14
C ALA A 386 19.87 -16.32 13.00
N ALA A 387 21.02 -16.08 13.63
CA ALA A 387 21.76 -14.82 13.53
C ALA A 387 22.22 -14.54 12.10
N ARG A 388 22.79 -15.53 11.41
CA ARG A 388 23.15 -15.41 9.99
C ARG A 388 21.94 -15.05 9.11
N HIS A 389 20.78 -15.66 9.37
CA HIS A 389 19.58 -15.35 8.62
C HIS A 389 19.11 -13.92 8.88
N LEU A 390 19.16 -13.46 10.13
CA LEU A 390 18.85 -12.09 10.50
C LEU A 390 19.80 -11.09 9.81
N ASP A 391 21.11 -11.35 9.81
CA ASP A 391 22.10 -10.51 9.13
C ASP A 391 21.83 -10.42 7.62
N SER A 392 21.50 -11.55 6.98
CA SER A 392 21.11 -11.57 5.56
C SER A 392 19.86 -10.74 5.29
N VAL A 393 18.84 -10.85 6.14
CA VAL A 393 17.57 -10.10 6.01
C VAL A 393 17.80 -8.61 6.23
N LEU A 394 18.59 -8.23 7.24
CA LEU A 394 18.97 -6.84 7.49
C LEU A 394 19.77 -6.26 6.34
N SER A 395 20.78 -6.98 5.84
CA SER A 395 21.55 -6.58 4.66
C SER A 395 20.65 -6.39 3.43
N ASP A 396 19.69 -7.29 3.19
CA ASP A 396 18.77 -7.17 2.06
C ASP A 396 17.83 -5.96 2.22
N HIS A 397 17.31 -5.71 3.42
CA HIS A 397 16.46 -4.54 3.68
C HIS A 397 17.24 -3.23 3.59
N THR A 398 18.46 -3.18 4.13
CA THR A 398 19.35 -2.01 4.02
C THR A 398 19.75 -1.77 2.58
N ARG A 399 20.10 -2.81 1.81
CA ARG A 399 20.37 -2.66 0.37
C ARG A 399 19.14 -2.15 -0.37
N ASN A 400 17.95 -2.69 -0.11
CA ASN A 400 16.70 -2.21 -0.74
C ASN A 400 16.32 -0.77 -0.32
N SER A 401 16.75 -0.33 0.87
CA SER A 401 16.55 1.04 1.38
C SER A 401 17.60 2.01 0.81
N ALA A 402 18.86 1.57 0.72
CA ALA A 402 20.04 2.34 0.34
C ALA A 402 20.32 2.34 -1.18
N GLU A 403 19.81 1.37 -1.95
CA GLU A 403 19.78 1.39 -3.42
C GLU A 403 18.78 2.45 -3.92
N GLY A 404 19.14 3.68 -3.62
CA GLY A 404 18.69 4.84 -4.33
C GLY A 404 19.10 4.74 -5.79
N THR A 405 18.15 5.04 -6.67
CA THR A 405 18.34 5.69 -7.97
C THR A 405 18.81 4.90 -9.20
N GLU A 406 19.32 3.68 -9.14
CA GLU A 406 19.91 3.09 -10.36
C GLU A 406 18.95 2.34 -11.31
N TYR A 407 17.67 2.14 -10.99
CA TYR A 407 16.74 1.46 -11.92
C TYR A 407 16.57 2.21 -13.25
N PHE A 408 16.44 3.54 -13.19
CA PHE A 408 16.35 4.35 -14.40
C PHE A 408 17.67 4.36 -15.17
N LYS A 409 18.81 4.36 -14.46
CA LYS A 409 20.14 4.27 -15.05
C LYS A 409 20.33 2.93 -15.76
N MET A 410 20.02 1.81 -15.11
CA MET A 410 20.07 0.48 -15.70
C MET A 410 19.23 0.40 -16.98
N LEU A 411 17.99 0.90 -16.96
CA LEU A 411 17.14 0.92 -18.16
C LEU A 411 17.75 1.79 -19.26
N VAL A 412 18.22 3.00 -18.92
CA VAL A 412 18.88 3.88 -19.91
C VAL A 412 20.14 3.23 -20.49
N ASP A 413 20.98 2.60 -19.67
CA ASP A 413 22.24 1.98 -20.07
C ASP A 413 22.03 0.74 -20.95
N VAL A 414 20.97 -0.02 -20.72
CA VAL A 414 20.59 -1.18 -21.54
C VAL A 414 20.12 -0.74 -22.92
N PHE A 415 19.25 0.27 -23.01
CA PHE A 415 18.65 0.68 -24.30
C PHE A 415 19.44 1.73 -25.07
N ALA A 416 20.26 2.56 -24.41
CA ALA A 416 20.99 3.64 -25.08
C ALA A 416 21.87 3.13 -26.24
N PRO A 417 22.63 2.03 -26.11
CA PRO A 417 23.42 1.49 -27.21
C PRO A 417 22.59 1.10 -28.43
N GLU A 418 21.38 0.57 -28.24
CA GLU A 418 20.51 0.08 -29.31
C GLU A 418 19.85 1.24 -30.07
N PHE A 419 19.35 2.23 -29.34
CA PHE A 419 18.75 3.43 -29.90
C PHE A 419 19.79 4.36 -30.56
N ARG A 420 21.06 4.32 -30.13
CA ARG A 420 22.16 5.12 -30.71
C ARG A 420 22.90 4.43 -31.85
N ARG A 421 22.41 3.27 -32.33
CA ARG A 421 23.03 2.56 -33.47
C ARG A 421 23.05 3.43 -34.74
N PRO A 422 24.05 3.26 -35.63
CA PRO A 422 24.13 4.00 -36.90
C PRO A 422 22.95 3.77 -37.85
N LYS A 423 22.14 2.72 -37.65
CA LYS A 423 20.87 2.51 -38.38
C LYS A 423 19.83 3.59 -38.01
N ASN A 424 19.86 4.07 -36.77
CA ASN A 424 18.83 4.92 -36.19
C ASN A 424 19.21 6.42 -36.25
N ILE A 425 19.78 6.86 -37.38
CA ILE A 425 20.16 8.27 -37.61
C ILE A 425 18.94 9.20 -37.45
N HIS A 426 17.75 8.69 -37.79
CA HIS A 426 16.50 9.43 -37.70
C HIS A 426 16.17 9.86 -36.25
N LEU A 427 16.61 9.11 -35.24
CA LEU A 427 16.37 9.43 -33.83
C LEU A 427 17.20 10.62 -33.35
N ARG A 428 18.30 10.96 -34.03
CA ARG A 428 19.19 12.08 -33.66
C ARG A 428 18.49 13.46 -33.66
N ASN A 429 17.33 13.57 -34.32
CA ASN A 429 16.57 14.81 -34.42
C ASN A 429 15.24 14.78 -33.64
N PHE A 430 15.05 13.84 -32.72
CA PHE A 430 13.81 13.70 -31.96
C PHE A 430 13.44 14.98 -31.18
N TYR A 431 14.41 15.71 -30.64
CA TYR A 431 14.15 16.99 -29.96
C TYR A 431 13.35 18.02 -30.79
N ILE A 432 13.42 17.96 -32.12
CA ILE A 432 12.71 18.87 -33.04
C ILE A 432 11.20 18.55 -33.10
N ILE A 433 10.79 17.31 -32.82
CA ILE A 433 9.39 16.89 -32.86
C ILE A 433 8.66 17.06 -31.53
N VAL A 434 9.39 17.23 -30.44
CA VAL A 434 8.83 17.48 -29.12
C VAL A 434 7.92 18.72 -29.12
N PRO A 435 8.29 19.88 -29.71
CA PRO A 435 7.39 21.05 -29.76
C PRO A 435 6.01 20.77 -30.40
N PRO A 436 5.89 20.22 -31.63
CA PRO A 436 4.58 19.80 -32.15
C PRO A 436 3.81 18.80 -31.27
N LEU A 437 4.51 17.85 -30.63
CA LEU A 437 3.90 16.86 -29.74
C LEU A 437 3.32 17.50 -28.49
N THR A 438 4.01 18.47 -27.88
CA THR A 438 3.48 19.20 -26.74
C THR A 438 2.22 19.98 -27.08
N LEU A 439 2.13 20.57 -28.29
CA LEU A 439 0.89 21.22 -28.74
C LEU A 439 -0.27 20.22 -28.82
N ASN A 440 -0.03 19.07 -29.43
CA ASN A 440 -1.05 18.03 -29.57
C ASN A 440 -1.48 17.46 -28.22
N PHE A 441 -0.53 17.27 -27.30
CA PHE A 441 -0.81 16.84 -25.95
C PHE A 441 -1.69 17.85 -25.19
N VAL A 442 -1.39 19.15 -25.27
CA VAL A 442 -2.20 20.18 -24.61
C VAL A 442 -3.61 20.25 -25.20
N GLU A 443 -3.76 20.19 -26.54
CA GLU A 443 -5.07 20.10 -27.19
C GLU A 443 -5.87 18.87 -26.70
N HIS A 444 -5.20 17.72 -26.60
CA HIS A 444 -5.80 16.48 -26.11
C HIS A 444 -6.19 16.57 -24.63
N SER A 445 -5.31 17.10 -23.76
CA SER A 445 -5.55 17.30 -22.33
C SER A 445 -6.79 18.16 -22.07
N ILE A 446 -6.89 19.30 -22.78
CA ILE A 446 -8.05 20.20 -22.68
C ILE A 446 -9.33 19.48 -23.11
N SER A 447 -9.29 18.77 -24.25
CA SER A 447 -10.43 17.97 -24.73
C SER A 447 -10.87 16.90 -23.70
N CYS A 448 -9.92 16.22 -23.06
CA CYS A 448 -10.20 15.25 -22.00
C CYS A 448 -10.85 15.89 -20.76
N LYS A 449 -10.36 17.05 -20.33
CA LYS A 449 -10.92 17.82 -19.21
C LYS A 449 -12.31 18.36 -19.53
N GLU A 450 -12.55 18.81 -20.75
CA GLU A 450 -13.89 19.23 -21.21
C GLU A 450 -14.89 18.07 -21.22
N LYS A 451 -14.47 16.88 -21.67
CA LYS A 451 -15.32 15.67 -21.63
C LYS A 451 -15.69 15.28 -20.20
N LEU A 452 -14.76 15.47 -19.26
CA LEU A 452 -15.00 15.23 -17.83
C LEU A 452 -16.05 16.20 -17.27
N ASN A 453 -15.93 17.50 -17.58
CA ASN A 453 -16.93 18.51 -17.21
C ASN A 453 -18.32 18.22 -17.81
N LYS A 454 -18.37 17.64 -19.03
CA LYS A 454 -19.61 17.23 -19.70
C LYS A 454 -20.16 15.87 -19.23
N LYS A 455 -19.55 15.23 -18.21
CA LYS A 455 -19.92 13.90 -17.67
C LYS A 455 -19.92 12.77 -18.72
N ASN A 456 -19.10 12.90 -19.77
CA ASN A 456 -18.94 11.84 -20.76
C ASN A 456 -18.07 10.72 -20.17
N LYS A 457 -18.53 9.47 -20.27
CA LYS A 457 -17.83 8.30 -19.71
C LYS A 457 -16.57 7.90 -20.51
N ILE A 458 -16.53 8.20 -21.80
CA ILE A 458 -15.49 7.70 -22.71
C ILE A 458 -14.50 8.81 -23.03
N GLY A 459 -13.22 8.59 -22.72
CA GLY A 459 -12.11 9.52 -23.02
C GLY A 459 -12.05 10.76 -22.13
N ALA A 460 -12.72 10.74 -20.96
CA ALA A 460 -12.53 11.73 -19.91
C ALA A 460 -11.31 11.35 -19.06
N ALA A 461 -10.38 12.28 -18.91
CA ALA A 461 -9.16 12.10 -18.13
C ALA A 461 -8.78 13.45 -17.53
N PHE A 462 -8.27 13.45 -16.30
CA PHE A 462 -7.83 14.68 -15.63
C PHE A 462 -6.30 14.79 -15.50
N THR A 463 -5.57 13.66 -15.58
CA THR A 463 -4.10 13.58 -15.51
C THR A 463 -3.55 12.60 -16.54
N ASP A 464 -2.42 12.93 -17.17
CA ASP A 464 -1.69 12.08 -18.13
C ASP A 464 -0.19 12.46 -18.10
N ASP A 465 0.43 12.38 -16.93
CA ASP A 465 1.85 12.74 -16.76
C ASP A 465 2.79 11.69 -17.36
N GLY A 466 2.26 10.54 -17.77
CA GLY A 466 2.99 9.53 -18.54
C GLY A 466 3.64 10.13 -19.79
N PHE A 467 2.97 11.05 -20.48
CA PHE A 467 3.58 11.74 -21.64
C PHE A 467 4.85 12.50 -21.27
N ALA A 468 4.82 13.29 -20.20
CA ALA A 468 5.96 14.09 -19.74
C ALA A 468 7.13 13.19 -19.30
N MET A 469 6.84 12.09 -18.60
CA MET A 469 7.84 11.10 -18.21
C MET A 469 8.48 10.41 -19.42
N GLY A 470 7.68 10.03 -20.42
CA GLY A 470 8.15 9.40 -21.65
C GLY A 470 9.06 10.32 -22.49
N VAL A 471 8.68 11.60 -22.65
CA VAL A 471 9.52 12.60 -23.34
C VAL A 471 10.85 12.76 -22.60
N ALA A 472 10.84 12.87 -21.26
CA ALA A 472 12.06 12.99 -20.48
C ALA A 472 12.97 11.76 -20.64
N TYR A 473 12.40 10.55 -20.63
CA TYR A 473 13.13 9.30 -20.82
C TYR A 473 13.80 9.23 -22.21
N ILE A 474 13.05 9.48 -23.29
CA ILE A 474 13.57 9.41 -24.67
C ILE A 474 14.67 10.47 -24.89
N LEU A 475 14.50 11.68 -24.34
CA LEU A 475 15.53 12.73 -24.42
C LEU A 475 16.83 12.33 -23.70
N LYS A 476 16.75 11.62 -22.57
CA LYS A 476 17.93 11.07 -21.88
C LYS A 476 18.54 9.92 -22.68
N LEU A 477 17.72 9.00 -23.18
CA LEU A 477 18.13 7.84 -23.96
C LEU A 477 18.96 8.25 -25.19
N LEU A 478 18.53 9.31 -25.88
CA LEU A 478 19.19 9.84 -27.07
C LEU A 478 20.23 10.93 -26.79
N ASP A 479 20.41 11.33 -25.53
CA ASP A 479 21.30 12.42 -25.08
C ASP A 479 21.05 13.77 -25.78
N GLN A 480 19.77 14.18 -25.86
CA GLN A 480 19.33 15.38 -26.60
C GLN A 480 18.86 16.53 -25.71
N TYR A 481 19.20 16.51 -24.42
CA TYR A 481 18.74 17.54 -23.50
C TYR A 481 19.24 18.95 -23.84
N GLN A 482 20.53 19.09 -24.20
CA GLN A 482 21.12 20.39 -24.54
C GLN A 482 20.52 20.95 -25.83
N GLU A 483 20.37 20.09 -26.85
CA GLU A 483 19.73 20.44 -28.12
C GLU A 483 18.27 20.89 -27.91
N PHE A 484 17.52 20.18 -27.06
CA PHE A 484 16.14 20.58 -26.72
C PHE A 484 16.09 21.90 -25.95
N ASP A 485 16.96 22.11 -24.96
CA ASP A 485 16.99 23.34 -24.16
C ASP A 485 17.35 24.55 -25.03
N SER A 486 18.18 24.36 -26.07
CA SER A 486 18.55 25.41 -27.03
C SER A 486 17.37 25.95 -27.85
N LEU A 487 16.27 25.19 -27.95
CA LEU A 487 15.08 25.61 -28.68
C LEU A 487 14.27 26.68 -27.94
N HIS A 488 14.47 26.84 -26.63
CA HIS A 488 13.69 27.73 -25.76
C HIS A 488 12.16 27.64 -25.99
N TRP A 489 11.66 26.43 -26.26
CA TRP A 489 10.30 26.21 -26.75
C TRP A 489 9.23 26.75 -25.80
N PHE A 490 9.28 26.38 -24.51
CA PHE A 490 8.28 26.80 -23.53
C PHE A 490 8.27 28.32 -23.31
N GLN A 491 9.42 28.99 -23.46
CA GLN A 491 9.49 30.45 -23.42
C GLN A 491 8.77 31.05 -24.64
N SER A 492 9.02 30.53 -25.84
CA SER A 492 8.35 30.99 -27.07
C SER A 492 6.83 30.81 -27.00
N VAL A 493 6.37 29.67 -26.47
CA VAL A 493 4.94 29.40 -26.24
C VAL A 493 4.34 30.41 -25.26
N ARG A 494 4.99 30.61 -24.11
CA ARG A 494 4.53 31.56 -23.08
C ARG A 494 4.44 32.98 -23.62
N GLU A 495 5.46 33.43 -24.34
CA GLU A 495 5.46 34.75 -24.95
C GLU A 495 4.32 34.94 -25.95
N LYS A 496 4.04 33.93 -26.79
CA LYS A 496 2.94 33.99 -27.75
C LYS A 496 1.60 34.17 -27.03
N TYR A 497 1.27 33.28 -26.08
CA TYR A 497 -0.01 33.33 -25.39
C TYR A 497 -0.16 34.61 -24.56
N LEU A 498 0.90 35.09 -23.89
CA LEU A 498 0.87 36.37 -23.19
C LEU A 498 0.69 37.57 -24.12
N LYS A 499 1.26 37.54 -25.34
CA LYS A 499 1.05 38.58 -26.35
C LYS A 499 -0.41 38.57 -26.85
N GLU A 500 -0.99 37.40 -27.09
CA GLU A 500 -2.39 37.25 -27.51
C GLU A 500 -3.37 37.67 -26.41
N ILE A 501 -3.16 37.25 -25.16
CA ILE A 501 -3.97 37.67 -24.01
C ILE A 501 -3.94 39.20 -23.86
N ARG A 502 -2.75 39.82 -23.97
CA ARG A 502 -2.61 41.29 -23.94
C ARG A 502 -3.32 41.97 -25.11
N ALA A 503 -3.30 41.37 -26.30
CA ALA A 503 -4.00 41.93 -27.47
C ALA A 503 -5.52 41.89 -27.28
N VAL A 504 -6.06 40.77 -26.78
CA VAL A 504 -7.48 40.62 -26.45
C VAL A 504 -7.90 41.60 -25.35
N ALA A 505 -7.10 41.76 -24.30
CA ALA A 505 -7.37 42.73 -23.22
C ALA A 505 -7.38 44.18 -23.71
N LYS A 506 -6.47 44.55 -24.62
CA LYS A 506 -6.47 45.88 -25.26
C LYS A 506 -7.72 46.12 -26.09
N GLN A 507 -8.14 45.12 -26.87
CA GLN A 507 -9.36 45.22 -27.68
C GLN A 507 -10.63 45.28 -26.81
N GLN A 508 -10.66 44.56 -25.68
CA GLN A 508 -11.77 44.63 -24.71
C GLN A 508 -11.91 46.04 -24.12
N ASN A 509 -10.81 46.69 -23.73
CA ASN A 509 -10.83 48.05 -23.19
C ASN A 509 -11.30 49.09 -24.22
N VAL A 510 -11.05 48.85 -25.51
CA VAL A 510 -11.53 49.73 -26.58
C VAL A 510 -13.02 49.52 -26.86
N GLN A 511 -13.49 48.28 -26.80
CA GLN A 511 -14.90 47.93 -27.10
C GLN A 511 -15.84 48.04 -25.91
N SER A 512 -15.34 48.06 -24.67
CA SER A 512 -16.14 48.43 -23.49
C SER A 512 -16.71 49.85 -23.59
N ALA A 513 -16.08 50.72 -24.39
CA ALA A 513 -16.61 52.05 -24.72
C ALA A 513 -17.74 52.03 -25.76
N SER A 514 -17.91 50.93 -26.51
CA SER A 514 -18.86 50.80 -27.64
C SER A 514 -20.15 50.04 -27.30
N GLN A 515 -20.33 49.57 -26.05
CA GLN A 515 -21.54 48.88 -25.54
C GLN A 515 -22.00 47.61 -26.32
N ASP A 516 -21.12 46.93 -27.04
CA ASP A 516 -21.49 45.74 -27.83
C ASP A 516 -21.36 44.44 -27.00
N GLU A 517 -22.42 44.11 -26.25
CA GLU A 517 -22.42 43.09 -25.20
C GLU A 517 -22.07 41.66 -25.72
N LYS A 518 -22.54 41.30 -26.92
CA LYS A 518 -22.24 39.99 -27.54
C LYS A 518 -20.76 39.85 -27.90
N LEU A 519 -20.14 40.95 -28.31
CA LEU A 519 -18.75 40.97 -28.74
C LEU A 519 -17.83 40.89 -27.51
N LEU A 520 -18.16 41.63 -26.44
CA LEU A 520 -17.54 41.50 -25.12
C LEU A 520 -17.63 40.07 -24.55
N GLN A 521 -18.79 39.42 -24.65
CA GLN A 521 -18.95 38.01 -24.24
C GLN A 521 -18.04 37.06 -25.03
N THR A 522 -17.96 37.24 -26.36
CA THR A 522 -17.08 36.44 -27.24
C THR A 522 -15.61 36.63 -26.87
N MET A 523 -15.20 37.86 -26.56
CA MET A 523 -13.83 38.16 -26.13
C MET A 523 -13.47 37.60 -24.76
N ASN A 524 -14.42 37.62 -23.82
CA ASN A 524 -14.22 36.98 -22.52
C ASN A 524 -14.04 35.46 -22.65
N LEU A 525 -14.76 34.82 -23.57
CA LEU A 525 -14.59 33.40 -23.86
C LEU A 525 -13.24 33.09 -24.51
N THR A 526 -12.77 33.94 -25.45
CA THR A 526 -11.45 33.76 -26.06
C THR A 526 -10.32 33.98 -25.07
N GLN A 527 -10.42 34.98 -24.19
CA GLN A 527 -9.44 35.21 -23.12
C GLN A 527 -9.38 34.00 -22.18
N LYS A 528 -10.52 33.54 -21.65
CA LYS A 528 -10.58 32.35 -20.79
C LYS A 528 -9.98 31.11 -21.47
N ARG A 529 -10.23 30.94 -22.77
CA ARG A 529 -9.62 29.86 -23.54
C ARG A 529 -8.10 29.99 -23.59
N LEU A 530 -7.56 31.18 -23.91
CA LEU A 530 -6.11 31.39 -23.94
C LEU A 530 -5.46 31.15 -22.57
N ASP A 531 -6.11 31.58 -21.48
CA ASP A 531 -5.65 31.33 -20.11
C ASP A 531 -5.57 29.83 -19.79
N VAL A 532 -6.59 29.05 -20.19
CA VAL A 532 -6.58 27.58 -20.04
C VAL A 532 -5.43 26.95 -20.82
N TYR A 533 -5.18 27.36 -22.07
CA TYR A 533 -4.05 26.84 -22.84
C TYR A 533 -2.71 27.16 -22.16
N LEU A 534 -2.53 28.40 -21.70
CA LEU A 534 -1.32 28.81 -21.00
C LEU A 534 -1.09 27.98 -19.72
N GLN A 535 -2.14 27.79 -18.92
CA GLN A 535 -2.09 26.98 -17.70
C GLN A 535 -1.70 25.52 -17.99
N GLU A 536 -2.25 24.91 -19.02
CA GLU A 536 -1.90 23.53 -19.41
C GLU A 536 -0.45 23.41 -19.89
N PHE A 537 0.07 24.41 -20.61
CA PHE A 537 1.49 24.42 -20.99
C PHE A 537 2.41 24.59 -19.78
N GLU A 538 2.03 25.41 -18.80
CA GLU A 538 2.79 25.56 -17.55
C GLU A 538 2.78 24.26 -16.73
N LEU A 539 1.64 23.59 -16.61
CA LEU A 539 1.54 22.28 -15.97
C LEU A 539 2.43 21.24 -16.67
N LEU A 540 2.39 21.18 -18.01
CA LEU A 540 3.25 20.28 -18.77
C LEU A 540 4.75 20.59 -18.57
N TYR A 541 5.11 21.89 -18.51
CA TYR A 541 6.49 22.31 -18.24
C TYR A 541 6.95 21.85 -16.86
N PHE A 542 6.12 22.01 -15.82
CA PHE A 542 6.45 21.55 -14.47
C PHE A 542 6.55 20.02 -14.38
N SER A 543 5.63 19.28 -15.01
CA SER A 543 5.69 17.81 -15.07
C SER A 543 6.93 17.34 -15.82
N LEU A 544 7.28 17.96 -16.95
CA LEU A 544 8.48 17.61 -17.72
C LEU A 544 9.76 17.95 -16.96
N SER A 545 9.83 19.13 -16.34
CA SER A 545 10.99 19.55 -15.53
C SER A 545 11.21 18.58 -14.36
N SER A 546 10.13 18.22 -13.66
CA SER A 546 10.15 17.24 -12.57
C SER A 546 10.58 15.85 -13.07
N ALA A 547 10.05 15.42 -14.22
CA ALA A 547 10.43 14.16 -14.84
C ALA A 547 11.93 14.09 -15.18
N ARG A 548 12.51 15.19 -15.69
CA ARG A 548 13.94 15.27 -16.03
C ARG A 548 14.86 15.10 -14.81
N ILE A 549 14.43 15.50 -13.62
CA ILE A 549 15.23 15.35 -12.40
C ILE A 549 15.53 13.87 -12.13
N PHE A 550 14.57 12.97 -12.36
CA PHE A 550 14.78 11.53 -12.15
C PHE A 550 15.87 10.92 -13.05
N PHE A 551 16.15 11.54 -14.20
CA PHE A 551 17.17 11.11 -15.15
C PHE A 551 18.45 11.94 -15.09
N ARG A 552 18.49 13.01 -14.28
CA ARG A 552 19.64 13.90 -14.09
C ARG A 552 20.49 13.57 -12.87
N ALA A 553 20.04 12.67 -11.99
CA ALA A 553 20.72 12.34 -10.74
C ALA A 553 22.22 11.97 -10.89
N ASP A 554 22.66 11.52 -12.08
CA ASP A 554 24.08 11.28 -12.37
C ASP A 554 24.93 12.55 -12.46
N LYS A 555 24.34 13.67 -12.91
CA LYS A 555 25.07 14.92 -13.09
C LYS A 555 25.27 15.64 -11.78
N THR A 556 24.30 15.68 -10.88
CA THR A 556 24.47 16.35 -9.58
C THR A 556 25.61 15.75 -8.75
N ALA A 557 25.80 14.43 -8.73
CA ALA A 557 26.93 13.82 -8.00
C ALA A 557 28.29 14.03 -8.70
N ALA A 558 28.32 14.03 -10.04
CA ALA A 558 29.55 14.28 -10.80
C ALA A 558 29.91 15.78 -10.85
N GLU A 559 28.91 16.66 -10.91
CA GLU A 559 29.00 18.12 -10.87
C GLU A 559 29.35 18.58 -9.44
N GLU A 560 28.78 17.99 -8.39
CA GLU A 560 29.22 18.24 -6.99
C GLU A 560 30.66 17.77 -6.76
N ASN A 561 31.07 16.63 -7.35
CA ASN A 561 32.47 16.18 -7.28
C ASN A 561 33.42 17.04 -8.13
N GLN A 562 32.96 17.62 -9.26
CA GLN A 562 33.72 18.59 -10.04
C GLN A 562 33.83 19.94 -9.31
N GLU A 563 32.75 20.45 -8.73
CA GLU A 563 32.78 21.68 -7.92
C GLU A 563 33.63 21.53 -6.67
N LYS A 564 33.65 20.34 -6.02
CA LYS A 564 34.58 20.06 -4.93
C LYS A 564 36.03 20.05 -5.40
N LYS A 565 36.33 19.41 -6.54
CA LYS A 565 37.69 19.41 -7.13
C LYS A 565 38.15 20.79 -7.60
N GLU A 566 37.24 21.64 -8.08
CA GLU A 566 37.55 23.02 -8.47
C GLU A 566 37.74 23.93 -7.24
N LYS A 567 37.05 23.66 -6.12
CA LYS A 567 37.26 24.36 -4.84
C LYS A 567 38.49 23.90 -4.06
N GLU A 568 38.94 22.67 -4.26
CA GLU A 568 40.20 22.14 -3.68
C GLU A 568 41.43 22.45 -4.56
N GLY A 569 41.22 22.95 -5.79
CA GLY A 569 42.25 23.35 -6.73
C GLY A 569 42.50 24.87 -6.83
N GLN A 570 41.84 25.68 -5.99
CA GLN A 570 42.12 27.10 -5.75
C GLN A 570 42.63 27.28 -4.33
#